data_AF-A0A831L3A0-F1
#
_entry.id   AF-A0A831L3A0-F1
#
_cell.length_a   1.000
_cell.length_b   1.000
_cell.length_c   1.000
_cell.angle_alpha   90.00
_cell.angle_beta   90.00
_cell.angle_gamma   90.00
#
_symmetry.space_group_name_H-M   'P 1'
#
loop_
_entity.id
_entity.type
_entity.pdbx_description
1 polymer ?
#
loop_
_entity_poly.entity_id
_entity_poly.type
_entity_poly.pdbx_seq_one_letter_code
_entity_poly.pdbx_strand_id
1 'polypeptide(L)'
;MTEKKMQTMQEINLRVGEDVFLKKGMITQVRLVYAGMPGPNTFSLALIQTQGNNSQAFNLYWPRDARQLTIREREISVVDVSAQAIRFMFV
;
A
#
# COMPACT_ATOMS: atom_id res chain seq x y z
N MET A 1 -1.25 31.32 -12.00
CA MET A 1 -0.10 30.39 -11.88
C MET A 1 -0.34 29.56 -10.63
N THR A 2 -0.77 28.32 -10.79
CA THR A 2 -1.08 27.45 -9.66
C THR A 2 0.17 26.65 -9.34
N GLU A 3 0.78 26.89 -8.19
CA GLU A 3 1.89 26.09 -7.69
C GLU A 3 1.42 24.64 -7.54
N LYS A 4 1.87 23.77 -8.46
CA LYS A 4 1.85 22.33 -8.23
C LYS A 4 2.73 22.09 -7.01
N LYS A 5 2.12 21.86 -5.85
CA LYS A 5 2.83 21.30 -4.68
C LYS A 5 3.51 20.02 -5.15
N MET A 6 4.83 20.09 -5.30
CA MET A 6 5.68 18.94 -5.55
C MET A 6 5.56 18.05 -4.31
N GLN A 7 4.72 17.02 -4.40
CA GLN A 7 4.64 16.00 -3.36
C GLN A 7 6.02 15.34 -3.32
N THR A 8 6.70 15.44 -2.18
CA THR A 8 7.94 14.72 -1.94
C THR A 8 7.65 13.23 -2.10
N MET A 9 8.23 12.61 -3.14
CA MET A 9 8.13 11.17 -3.35
C MET A 9 8.80 10.47 -2.17
N GLN A 10 7.98 9.95 -1.25
CA GLN A 10 8.46 9.19 -0.11
C GLN A 10 8.50 7.71 -0.48
N GLU A 11 9.70 7.12 -0.49
CA GLU A 11 9.85 5.67 -0.56
C GLU A 11 9.43 5.05 0.77
N ILE A 12 8.59 4.02 0.69
CA ILE A 12 8.08 3.27 1.82
C ILE A 12 8.57 1.85 1.69
N ASN A 13 9.10 1.31 2.78
CA ASN A 13 9.51 -0.08 2.91
C ASN A 13 8.65 -0.76 3.96
N LEU A 14 7.99 -1.85 3.59
CA LEU A 14 7.19 -2.67 4.50
C LEU A 14 7.70 -4.10 4.44
N ARG A 15 8.01 -4.67 5.60
CA ARG A 15 8.16 -6.11 5.80
C ARG A 15 6.79 -6.78 5.91
N VAL A 16 6.74 -8.10 5.76
CA VAL A 16 5.50 -8.86 5.97
C VAL A 16 4.95 -8.57 7.37
N GLY A 17 3.68 -8.16 7.43
CA GLY A 17 2.98 -7.79 8.67
C GLY A 17 3.15 -6.32 9.07
N GLU A 18 4.06 -5.56 8.47
CA GLU A 18 4.19 -4.12 8.71
C GLU A 18 3.14 -3.34 7.91
N ASP A 19 2.74 -2.20 8.46
CA ASP A 19 1.73 -1.31 7.89
C ASP A 19 2.19 0.13 7.72
N VAL A 20 1.58 0.81 6.76
CA VAL A 20 1.68 2.27 6.60
C VAL A 20 0.29 2.89 6.52
N PHE A 21 0.15 4.09 7.08
CA PHE A 21 -1.07 4.87 6.94
C PHE A 21 -1.14 5.52 5.55
N LEU A 22 -2.18 5.18 4.79
CA LEU A 22 -2.59 5.95 3.60
C LEU A 22 -3.40 7.20 4.01
N LYS A 23 -4.15 7.08 5.11
CA LYS A 23 -4.91 8.17 5.74
C LYS A 23 -4.97 7.92 7.25
N LYS A 24 -4.58 8.91 8.03
CA LYS A 24 -4.64 8.88 9.49
C LYS A 24 -5.53 10.00 10.02
N GLY A 25 -6.82 9.71 10.18
CA GLY A 25 -7.80 10.62 10.78
C GLY A 25 -8.29 10.13 12.14
N MET A 26 -8.98 11.00 12.87
CA MET A 26 -9.55 10.68 14.19
C MET A 26 -10.72 9.69 14.08
N ILE A 27 -11.57 9.85 13.05
CA ILE A 27 -12.75 9.00 12.83
C ILE A 27 -12.45 7.86 11.84
N THR A 28 -11.66 8.17 10.80
CA THR A 28 -11.37 7.21 9.72
C THR A 28 -9.87 7.04 9.53
N GLN A 29 -9.44 5.78 9.49
CA GLN A 29 -8.07 5.40 9.23
C GLN A 29 -8.04 4.42 8.05
N VAL A 30 -7.01 4.55 7.22
CA VAL A 30 -6.75 3.65 6.09
C VAL A 30 -5.29 3.25 6.17
N ARG A 31 -5.05 1.95 6.28
CA ARG A 31 -3.72 1.34 6.37
C ARG A 31 -3.52 0.36 5.24
N LEU A 32 -2.27 0.23 4.83
CA LEU A 32 -1.84 -0.77 3.87
C LEU A 32 -0.82 -1.67 4.56
N VAL A 33 -1.06 -2.97 4.57
CA VAL A 33 -0.19 -3.99 5.19
C VAL A 33 0.41 -4.85 4.12
N TYR A 34 1.72 -5.09 4.14
CA TYR A 34 2.30 -6.10 3.26
C TYR A 34 2.04 -7.51 3.78
N ALA A 35 1.32 -8.32 3.02
CA ALA A 35 0.91 -9.67 3.41
C ALA A 35 1.79 -10.77 2.80
N GLY A 36 2.83 -10.40 2.03
CA GLY A 36 3.78 -11.35 1.46
C GLY A 36 3.30 -12.02 0.19
N MET A 37 3.68 -13.29 0.00
CA MET A 37 3.39 -14.07 -1.19
C MET A 37 2.46 -15.24 -0.89
N PRO A 38 1.17 -15.17 -1.25
CA PRO A 38 0.25 -16.31 -1.13
C PRO A 38 0.55 -17.43 -2.15
N GLY A 39 1.34 -17.17 -3.19
CA GLY A 39 1.74 -18.16 -4.20
C GLY A 39 2.98 -17.73 -4.99
N PRO A 40 3.57 -18.61 -5.82
CA PRO A 40 4.88 -18.37 -6.45
C PRO A 40 4.96 -17.11 -7.33
N ASN A 41 3.84 -16.72 -7.94
CA ASN A 41 3.76 -15.59 -8.88
C ASN A 41 2.81 -14.47 -8.41
N THR A 42 2.41 -14.50 -7.14
CA THR A 42 1.41 -13.58 -6.61
C THR A 42 1.92 -12.96 -5.32
N PHE A 43 1.84 -11.64 -5.24
CA PHE A 43 2.05 -10.87 -4.02
C PHE A 43 0.71 -10.40 -3.44
N SER A 44 0.71 -10.04 -2.16
CA SER A 44 -0.48 -9.62 -1.42
C SER A 44 -0.24 -8.40 -0.53
N LEU A 45 -1.20 -7.49 -0.52
CA LEU A 45 -1.32 -6.35 0.37
C LEU A 45 -2.71 -6.42 0.98
N ALA A 46 -2.84 -6.11 2.27
CA ALA A 46 -4.15 -5.93 2.88
C ALA A 46 -4.43 -4.43 3.04
N LEU A 47 -5.55 -3.98 2.47
CA LEU A 47 -6.09 -2.65 2.69
C LEU A 47 -7.04 -2.72 3.89
N ILE A 48 -6.65 -2.09 5.00
CA ILE A 48 -7.44 -2.03 6.22
C ILE A 48 -8.08 -0.66 6.31
N GLN A 49 -9.41 -0.62 6.37
CA GLN A 49 -10.17 0.59 6.63
C GLN A 49 -10.88 0.48 7.97
N THR A 50 -10.63 1.45 8.86
CA THR A 50 -11.25 1.56 10.17
C THR A 50 -12.09 2.83 10.23
N GLN A 51 -13.32 2.72 10.73
CA GLN A 51 -14.22 3.83 11.02
C GLN A 51 -14.78 3.67 12.44
N GLY A 52 -14.31 4.51 13.37
CA GLY A 52 -14.57 4.30 14.80
C GLY A 52 -14.08 2.93 15.25
N ASN A 53 -14.98 2.10 15.79
CA ASN A 53 -14.68 0.74 16.25
C ASN A 53 -14.96 -0.35 15.20
N ASN A 54 -15.37 0.03 13.98
CA ASN A 54 -15.62 -0.92 12.89
C ASN A 54 -14.41 -0.97 11.95
N SER A 55 -13.96 -2.17 11.59
CA SER A 55 -12.84 -2.37 10.66
C SER A 55 -13.19 -3.39 9.58
N GLN A 56 -12.75 -3.11 8.36
CA GLN A 56 -12.81 -4.01 7.21
C GLN A 56 -11.40 -4.17 6.65
N ALA A 57 -11.08 -5.37 6.17
CA ALA A 57 -9.79 -5.68 5.54
C ALA A 57 -10.03 -6.40 4.22
N PHE A 58 -9.37 -5.92 3.16
CA PHE A 58 -9.47 -6.49 1.82
C PHE A 58 -8.08 -6.90 1.35
N ASN A 59 -7.92 -8.15 0.92
CA ASN A 59 -6.68 -8.60 0.29
C ASN A 59 -6.65 -8.15 -1.17
N LEU A 60 -5.57 -7.49 -1.55
CA LEU A 60 -5.24 -7.06 -2.89
C LEU A 60 -4.11 -7.95 -3.38
N TYR A 61 -4.36 -8.66 -4.47
CA TYR A 61 -3.38 -9.54 -5.10
C TYR A 61 -2.88 -8.93 -6.39
N TRP A 62 -1.58 -9.04 -6.66
CA TRP A 62 -1.01 -8.64 -7.94
C TRP A 62 0.08 -9.61 -8.40
N PRO A 63 0.32 -9.71 -9.71
CA PRO A 63 1.30 -10.64 -10.25
C PRO A 63 2.73 -10.13 -10.04
N ARG A 64 3.70 -11.06 -10.03
CA ARG A 64 5.09 -10.78 -9.68
C ARG A 64 5.77 -9.71 -10.55
N ASP A 65 5.37 -9.62 -11.80
CA ASP A 65 5.89 -8.73 -12.85
C ASP A 65 5.23 -7.35 -12.85
N ALA A 66 4.07 -7.17 -12.21
CA ALA A 66 3.45 -5.86 -12.09
C ALA A 66 4.27 -4.94 -11.18
N ARG A 67 4.52 -3.72 -11.68
CA ARG A 67 5.29 -2.66 -11.00
C ARG A 67 4.48 -1.39 -10.75
N GLN A 68 3.23 -1.35 -11.20
CA GLN A 68 2.29 -0.27 -10.93
C GLN A 68 1.00 -0.88 -10.40
N LEU A 69 0.47 -0.30 -9.33
CA LEU A 69 -0.78 -0.72 -8.71
C LEU A 69 -1.62 0.52 -8.40
N THR A 70 -2.94 0.40 -8.52
CA THR A 70 -3.86 1.46 -8.11
C THR A 70 -4.61 1.01 -6.87
N ILE A 71 -4.44 1.75 -5.76
CA ILE A 71 -5.09 1.47 -4.48
C ILE A 71 -5.86 2.71 -4.04
N ARG A 72 -7.19 2.60 -3.99
CA ARG A 72 -8.11 3.70 -3.64
C ARG A 72 -7.75 5.02 -4.33
N GLU A 73 -7.67 4.98 -5.66
CA GLU A 73 -7.36 6.14 -6.53
C GLU A 73 -5.93 6.70 -6.39
N ARG A 74 -5.07 6.07 -5.60
CA ARG A 74 -3.63 6.38 -5.58
C ARG A 74 -2.87 5.36 -6.40
N GLU A 75 -2.00 5.85 -7.26
CA GLU A 75 -1.02 5.01 -7.93
C GLU A 75 0.18 4.79 -7.01
N ILE A 76 0.62 3.54 -6.93
CA ILE A 76 1.89 3.19 -6.31
C ILE A 76 2.80 2.55 -7.36
N SER A 77 4.05 2.97 -7.37
CA SER A 77 5.11 2.36 -8.14
C SER A 77 5.92 1.44 -7.24
N VAL A 78 5.93 0.15 -7.55
CA VAL A 78 6.72 -0.86 -6.84
C VAL A 78 8.17 -0.74 -7.32
N VAL A 79 9.05 -0.36 -6.41
CA VAL A 79 10.49 -0.27 -6.65
C VAL A 79 11.11 -1.65 -6.59
N ASP A 80 10.72 -2.45 -5.58
CA ASP A 80 11.24 -3.79 -5.35
C ASP A 80 10.28 -4.60 -4.48
N VAL A 81 10.27 -5.91 -4.64
CA VAL A 81 9.36 -6.78 -3.92
C VAL A 81 9.89 -8.22 -3.84
N SER A 82 9.75 -8.81 -2.67
CA SER A 82 10.15 -10.18 -2.36
C SER A 82 9.12 -10.84 -1.46
N ALA A 83 9.25 -12.13 -1.16
CA ALA A 83 8.38 -12.81 -0.22
C ALA A 83 8.32 -12.15 1.18
N GLN A 84 9.33 -11.33 1.54
CA GLN A 84 9.53 -10.81 2.89
C GLN A 84 9.35 -9.29 3.02
N ALA A 85 9.45 -8.55 1.92
CA ALA A 85 9.30 -7.10 1.94
C ALA A 85 8.86 -6.53 0.59
N ILE A 86 8.27 -5.34 0.64
CA ILE A 86 7.96 -4.50 -0.51
C ILE A 86 8.54 -3.10 -0.29
N ARG A 87 9.09 -2.53 -1.36
CA ARG A 87 9.46 -1.11 -1.44
C ARG A 87 8.66 -0.44 -2.56
N PHE A 88 8.02 0.67 -2.25
CA PHE A 88 7.19 1.39 -3.22
C PHE A 88 7.15 2.89 -2.96
N MET A 89 6.71 3.64 -3.96
CA MET A 89 6.50 5.09 -3.90
C MET A 89 5.05 5.41 -4.28
N PHE A 90 4.48 6.44 -3.66
CA PHE A 90 3.26 7.06 -4.20
C PHE A 90 3.61 7.95 -5.39
N VAL A 91 2.78 7.90 -6.43
CA VAL A 91 2.90 8.72 -7.63
C VAL A 91 1.88 9.86 -7.59
#